data_AF-A0A6P0Q1L8-F1
#
_entry.id   AF-A0A6P0Q1L8-F1
#
_cell.length_a   1.000
_cell.length_b   1.000
_cell.length_c   1.000
_cell.angle_alpha   90.00
_cell.angle_beta   90.00
_cell.angle_gamma   90.00
#
_symmetry.space_group_name_H-M   'P 1'
#
loop_
_entity.id
_entity.type
_entity.pdbx_description
1 polymer ?
#
loop_
_entity_poly.entity_id
_entity_poly.type
_entity_poly.pdbx_seq_one_letter_code
_entity_poly.pdbx_strand_id
1 'polypeptide(L)' 'MISIVIISHSAKLAAGVKELAEQMVHTSVPIAIAAGIDDPENPFGTDVLQVQAAIESVYSDAGVVVLMDLG' A
#
# COMPACT_ATOMS: atom_id res chain seq x y z
N MET A 1 10.86 -3.96 -12.92
CA MET A 1 9.71 -4.85 -12.64
C MET A 1 8.61 -3.95 -12.11
N ILE A 2 7.37 -4.09 -12.58
CA ILE A 2 6.26 -3.27 -12.05
C ILE A 2 5.98 -3.69 -10.60
N SER A 3 5.89 -2.74 -9.69
CA SER A 3 5.53 -2.93 -8.29
C SER A 3 4.12 -2.41 -7.97
N ILE A 4 3.61 -2.73 -6.79
CA ILE A 4 2.27 -2.33 -6.35
C ILE A 4 2.38 -1.54 -5.04
N VAL A 5 1.63 -0.43 -4.97
CA VAL A 5 1.36 0.28 -3.72
C VAL A 5 -0.14 0.25 -3.45
N ILE A 6 -0.54 -0.27 -2.29
CA ILE A 6 -1.93 -0.26 -1.84
C ILE A 6 -2.12 0.91 -0.89
N ILE A 7 -3.03 1.81 -1.24
CA ILE A 7 -3.45 2.96 -0.43
C ILE A 7 -4.83 2.67 0.14
N SER A 8 -5.00 2.86 1.45
CA SER A 8 -6.30 2.67 2.09
C SER A 8 -6.47 3.61 3.26
N HIS A 9 -7.71 3.98 3.55
CA HIS A 9 -8.05 4.62 4.81
C HIS A 9 -7.79 3.70 6.01
N SER A 10 -7.78 2.38 5.82
CA SER A 10 -7.69 1.39 6.88
C SER A 10 -6.39 0.60 6.79
N ALA A 11 -5.51 0.77 7.78
CA ALA A 11 -4.30 -0.04 7.91
C ALA A 11 -4.61 -1.55 7.93
N LYS A 12 -5.72 -1.95 8.57
CA LYS A 12 -6.16 -3.36 8.63
C LYS A 12 -6.56 -3.89 7.26
N LEU A 13 -7.26 -3.08 6.45
CA LEU A 13 -7.67 -3.48 5.10
C LEU A 13 -6.45 -3.64 4.19
N ALA A 14 -5.57 -2.64 4.15
CA ALA A 14 -4.37 -2.70 3.31
C ALA A 14 -3.46 -3.88 3.68
N ALA A 15 -3.28 -4.14 4.98
CA ALA A 15 -2.52 -5.31 5.45
C ALA A 15 -3.15 -6.63 4.99
N GLY A 16 -4.47 -6.79 5.14
CA GLY A 16 -5.17 -8.00 4.70
C GLY A 16 -5.13 -8.22 3.18
N VAL A 17 -5.23 -7.13 2.40
CA VAL A 17 -5.09 -7.22 0.92
C VAL A 17 -3.66 -7.61 0.54
N LYS A 18 -2.65 -7.03 1.19
CA LYS A 18 -1.25 -7.40 0.95
C LYS A 18 -1.00 -8.88 1.28
N GLU A 19 -1.45 -9.33 2.45
CA GLU A 19 -1.31 -10.72 2.87
C GLU A 19 -1.96 -11.69 1.86
N LEU A 20 -3.19 -11.39 1.43
CA LEU A 20 -3.87 -12.19 0.42
C LEU A 20 -3.11 -12.21 -0.91
N ALA A 21 -2.66 -11.05 -1.39
CA ALA A 21 -1.91 -10.95 -2.63
C ALA A 21 -0.60 -11.76 -2.56
N GLU A 22 0.13 -11.68 -1.45
CA GLU A 22 1.36 -12.45 -1.24
C GLU A 22 1.13 -13.96 -1.25
N GLN A 23 -0.04 -14.44 -0.81
CA GLN A 23 -0.40 -15.87 -0.89
C GLN A 23 -0.79 -16.33 -2.30
N MET A 24 -1.33 -15.43 -3.14
CA MET A 24 -1.81 -15.77 -4.48
C MET A 24 -0.73 -15.74 -5.56
N VAL A 25 0.36 -15.02 -5.34
CA VAL A 25 1.38 -14.79 -6.38
C VAL A 25 2.53 -15.79 -6.23
N HIS A 26 2.79 -16.58 -7.29
CA HIS A 26 3.89 -17.55 -7.32
C HIS A 26 5.27 -16.94 -7.66
N THR A 27 5.30 -15.64 -7.94
CA THR A 27 6.48 -14.85 -8.31
C THR A 27 6.59 -13.66 -7.36
N SER A 28 7.81 -13.22 -7.06
CA SER A 28 8.00 -12.03 -6.23
C SER A 28 7.58 -10.76 -6.98
N VAL A 29 6.48 -10.14 -6.56
CA VAL A 29 6.07 -8.77 -6.95
C VAL A 29 6.25 -7.90 -5.71
N PRO A 30 7.04 -6.80 -5.75
CA PRO A 30 7.15 -5.91 -4.61
C PRO A 30 5.81 -5.22 -4.30
N ILE A 31 5.34 -5.36 -3.06
CA ILE A 31 4.10 -4.74 -2.57
C ILE A 31 4.38 -3.90 -1.32
N ALA A 32 4.11 -2.60 -1.41
CA ALA A 32 4.10 -1.69 -0.28
C ALA A 32 2.66 -1.24 0.05
N ILE A 33 2.45 -0.77 1.28
CA ILE A 33 1.17 -0.23 1.74
C ILE A 33 1.39 1.17 2.32
N ALA A 34 0.42 2.06 2.13
CA ALA A 34 0.30 3.32 2.85
C ALA A 34 -1.14 3.45 3.32
N ALA A 35 -1.39 3.34 4.62
CA ALA A 35 -2.76 3.26 5.10
C ALA A 35 -2.96 3.68 6.55
N GLY A 36 -4.10 4.32 6.80
CA GLY A 36 -4.42 4.90 8.10
C GLY A 36 -3.62 6.17 8.39
N ILE A 37 -3.87 6.73 9.57
CA ILE A 37 -3.15 7.86 10.14
C ILE A 37 -2.73 7.54 11.58
N ASP A 38 -1.76 8.29 12.10
CA ASP A 38 -1.30 8.18 13.50
C ASP A 38 -2.28 8.89 14.46
N ASP A 39 -3.53 8.43 14.45
CA ASP A 39 -4.58 8.81 15.41
C ASP A 39 -5.22 7.52 15.96
N PRO A 40 -4.92 7.14 17.22
CA PRO A 40 -5.49 5.93 17.82
C PRO A 40 -7.01 5.95 17.97
N GLU A 41 -7.62 7.13 18.12
CA GLU A 41 -9.06 7.29 18.30
C GLU A 41 -9.79 7.34 16.94
N ASN A 42 -9.14 7.91 15.92
CA ASN A 42 -9.67 8.00 14.55
C ASN A 42 -8.65 7.50 13.52
N PRO A 43 -8.36 6.18 13.49
CA PRO A 43 -7.25 5.64 12.71
C PRO A 43 -7.51 5.61 11.19
N PHE A 44 -8.73 5.94 10.76
CA PHE A 44 -9.08 5.96 9.35
C PHE A 44 -8.62 7.25 8.69
N GLY A 45 -7.80 7.13 7.65
CA GLY A 45 -7.26 8.28 6.92
C GLY A 45 -6.13 7.88 5.99
N THR A 46 -5.63 8.86 5.24
CA THR A 46 -4.46 8.69 4.36
C THR A 46 -3.42 9.76 4.68
N ASP A 47 -2.18 9.33 4.92
CA ASP A 47 -1.03 10.22 5.11
C ASP A 47 -0.21 10.30 3.82
N VAL A 48 -0.09 11.51 3.26
CA VAL A 48 0.64 11.78 2.01
C VAL A 48 2.14 11.42 2.14
N LEU A 49 2.74 11.61 3.32
CA LEU A 49 4.13 11.25 3.54
C LEU A 49 4.32 9.74 3.56
N GLN A 50 3.37 8.98 4.12
CA GLN A 50 3.38 7.51 4.01
C GLN A 50 3.22 7.05 2.57
N VAL A 51 2.34 7.70 1.78
CA VAL A 51 2.16 7.38 0.36
C VAL A 51 3.45 7.60 -0.42
N GLN A 52 4.11 8.74 -0.22
CA GLN A 52 5.40 9.03 -0.85
C GLN A 52 6.44 7.96 -0.47
N ALA A 53 6.62 7.69 0.82
CA ALA A 53 7.59 6.72 1.30
C ALA A 53 7.32 5.30 0.78
N ALA A 54 6.04 4.89 0.70
CA ALA A 54 5.65 3.61 0.16
C ALA A 54 6.03 3.48 -1.32
N ILE A 55 5.75 4.51 -2.13
CA ILE A 55 6.12 4.54 -3.55
C ILE A 55 7.64 4.48 -3.70
N GLU A 56 8.39 5.31 -2.97
CA GLU A 56 9.85 5.35 -3.01
C GLU A 56 10.47 3.99 -2.64
N SER A 57 9.88 3.28 -1.68
CA SER A 57 10.38 1.98 -1.22
C SER A 57 10.32 0.86 -2.26
N VAL A 58 9.44 0.97 -3.26
CA VAL A 58 9.23 -0.07 -4.29
C VAL A 58 9.40 0.45 -5.73
N TYR A 59 9.85 1.69 -5.88
CA TYR A 59 10.01 2.31 -7.20
C TYR A 59 11.04 1.56 -8.06
N SER A 60 10.76 1.45 -9.36
CA SER A 60 11.74 1.06 -10.37
C SER A 60 11.42 1.75 -11.69
N ASP A 61 12.35 1.71 -12.65
CA ASP A 61 12.16 2.29 -14.00
C ASP A 61 10.96 1.69 -14.76
N ALA A 62 10.47 0.52 -14.36
CA ALA A 62 9.26 -0.08 -14.94
C ALA A 62 7.96 0.53 -14.40
N GLY A 63 8.02 1.36 -13.37
CA GLY A 63 6.87 2.04 -12.75
C GLY A 63 6.24 1.29 -11.57
N VAL A 64 5.25 1.96 -10.97
CA VAL A 64 4.51 1.52 -9.78
C VAL A 64 3.00 1.64 -10.09
N VAL A 65 2.25 0.56 -9.84
CA VAL A 65 0.78 0.58 -9.89
C VAL A 65 0.27 0.98 -8.51
N VAL A 66 -0.53 2.04 -8.47
CA VAL A 66 -1.15 2.54 -7.23
C VAL A 66 -2.62 2.16 -7.23
N LEU A 67 -3.04 1.42 -6.21
CA LEU A 67 -4.43 1.01 -5.99
C LEU A 67 -4.96 1.69 -4.73
N MET A 68 -6.16 2.25 -4.81
CA MET A 68 -6.76 3.06 -3.74
C MET A 68 -8.16 2.51 -3.42
N ASP A 69 -8.59 2.61 -2.17
CA ASP A 69 -9.92 2.14 -1.75
C ASP A 69 -11.04 3.12 -2.14
N LEU A 70 -11.27 4.14 -1.32
CA LEU A 70 -12.38 5.09 -1.46
C LEU A 70 -11.84 6.49 -1.24
N GLY A 71 -12.11 7.41 -2.16
CA GLY A 71 -11.63 8.79 -2.14
C GLY A 71 -11.72 9.42 -3.53
#